data_AF-A0A9P9YN77-F1
#
_entry.id   AF-A0A9P9YN77-F1
#
_cell.length_a   1.000
_cell.length_b   1.000
_cell.length_c   1.000
_cell.angle_alpha   90.00
_cell.angle_beta   90.00
_cell.angle_gamma   90.00
#
_symmetry.space_group_name_H-M   'P 1'
#
loop_
_entity.id
_entity.type
_entity.pdbx_description
1 polymer ?
#
loop_
_entity_poly.entity_id
_entity_poly.type
_entity_poly.pdbx_seq_one_letter_code
_entity_poly.pdbx_strand_id
1 'polypeptide(L)'
;MESASAAKTGDFFYGWDLLYKTVQSDVDKKSDLLIALVHFLLTKHYNFRCVGIGDDKTLPEEEGSELLPDNWNDDDTKYSLRYVHDKMLYLLLGHITEDALLINLMDINTKKVSNICVEPETLVAAVKGGISTLMPSASEIVDRYRKELLDPVFTGNSREVTTQTTTSTRPSGSDPLRIGEPRRGG
;
A
#
# COMPACT_ATOMS: atom_id res chain seq x y z
N MET A 1 34.22 1.71 -12.77
CA MET A 1 33.48 2.72 -11.98
C MET A 1 32.25 2.07 -11.31
N GLU A 2 32.38 0.81 -10.86
CA GLU A 2 31.25 -0.08 -10.52
C GLU A 2 30.99 -0.23 -9.01
N SER A 3 31.98 0.11 -8.17
CA SER A 3 31.92 -0.18 -6.73
C SER A 3 31.08 0.80 -5.89
N ALA A 4 30.68 1.95 -6.43
CA ALA A 4 29.91 2.96 -5.68
C ALA A 4 28.39 2.72 -5.71
N SER A 5 27.87 1.98 -6.69
CA SER A 5 26.43 1.70 -6.82
C SER A 5 26.00 0.55 -5.90
N ALA A 6 26.79 -0.51 -5.84
CA ALA A 6 26.50 -1.67 -4.97
C ALA A 6 26.54 -1.33 -3.47
N ALA A 7 27.44 -0.42 -3.05
CA ALA A 7 27.53 0.02 -1.66
C ALA A 7 26.27 0.79 -1.20
N LYS A 8 25.69 1.62 -2.07
CA LYS A 8 24.45 2.37 -1.75
C LYS A 8 23.24 1.46 -1.58
N THR A 9 23.15 0.39 -2.38
CA THR A 9 22.07 -0.59 -2.25
C THR A 9 22.25 -1.47 -1.01
N GLY A 10 23.50 -1.85 -0.68
CA GLY A 10 23.82 -2.63 0.51
C GLY A 10 23.46 -1.92 1.82
N ASP A 11 23.71 -0.61 1.92
CA ASP A 11 23.35 0.19 3.09
C ASP A 11 21.82 0.38 3.23
N PHE A 12 21.10 0.53 2.10
CA PHE A 12 19.65 0.74 2.14
C PHE A 12 18.89 -0.48 2.68
N PHE A 13 19.33 -1.68 2.31
CA PHE A 13 18.76 -2.94 2.78
C PHE A 13 19.45 -3.46 4.06
N TYR A 14 20.27 -2.64 4.71
CA TYR A 14 20.87 -3.00 5.98
C TYR A 14 19.78 -3.31 7.02
N GLY A 15 19.85 -4.51 7.61
CA GLY A 15 18.84 -5.00 8.55
C GLY A 15 17.70 -5.79 7.92
N TRP A 16 17.60 -5.86 6.59
CA TRP A 16 16.63 -6.76 5.93
C TRP A 16 16.83 -8.20 6.36
N ASP A 17 18.07 -8.71 6.36
CA ASP A 17 18.36 -10.10 6.72
C ASP A 17 17.93 -10.44 8.15
N LEU A 18 17.95 -9.44 9.05
CA LEU A 18 17.48 -9.62 10.43
C LEU A 18 15.95 -9.74 10.47
N LEU A 19 15.24 -8.85 9.78
CA LEU A 19 13.78 -8.88 9.68
C LEU A 19 13.29 -10.13 8.95
N TYR A 20 13.95 -10.50 7.85
CA TYR A 20 13.62 -11.71 7.13
C TYR A 20 13.79 -12.94 8.02
N LYS A 21 14.86 -13.05 8.82
CA LYS A 21 15.03 -14.15 9.78
C LYS A 21 13.93 -14.25 10.82
N THR A 22 13.31 -13.15 11.23
CA THR A 22 12.21 -13.19 12.21
C THR A 22 10.90 -13.72 11.61
N VAL A 23 10.72 -13.61 10.29
CA VAL A 23 9.50 -14.07 9.60
C VAL A 23 9.73 -15.24 8.64
N GLN A 24 10.97 -15.70 8.50
CA GLN A 24 11.35 -16.73 7.53
C GLN A 24 10.60 -18.04 7.73
N SER A 25 10.21 -18.36 8.97
CA SER A 25 9.39 -19.54 9.29
C SER A 25 7.97 -19.44 8.74
N ASP A 26 7.45 -18.22 8.66
CA ASP A 26 6.05 -17.94 8.39
C ASP A 26 5.85 -17.65 6.90
N VAL A 27 6.86 -17.08 6.24
CA VAL A 27 6.85 -16.77 4.80
C VAL A 27 6.75 -18.05 3.97
N ASP A 28 5.63 -18.24 3.29
CA ASP A 28 5.38 -19.34 2.37
C ASP A 28 4.96 -18.86 0.96
N LYS A 29 4.44 -17.63 0.84
CA LYS A 29 3.99 -17.01 -0.41
C LYS A 29 4.98 -15.95 -0.90
N LYS A 30 5.03 -15.72 -2.22
CA LYS A 30 5.77 -14.58 -2.81
C LYS A 30 5.20 -13.23 -2.34
N SER A 31 3.88 -13.17 -2.16
CA SER A 31 3.18 -12.00 -1.62
C SER A 31 3.67 -11.62 -0.22
N ASP A 32 3.99 -12.60 0.63
CA ASP A 32 4.50 -12.37 1.98
C ASP A 32 5.80 -11.56 1.94
N LEU A 33 6.71 -11.88 1.01
CA LEU A 33 7.96 -11.14 0.85
C LEU A 33 7.75 -9.69 0.45
N LEU A 34 6.75 -9.42 -0.39
CA LEU A 34 6.38 -8.06 -0.79
C LEU A 34 5.79 -7.26 0.38
N ILE A 35 4.92 -7.89 1.18
CA ILE A 35 4.38 -7.27 2.40
C ILE A 35 5.47 -7.05 3.45
N ALA A 36 6.37 -8.01 3.65
CA ALA A 36 7.53 -7.88 4.54
C ALA A 36 8.47 -6.76 4.07
N LEU A 37 8.63 -6.56 2.76
CA LEU A 37 9.41 -5.45 2.19
C LEU A 37 8.77 -4.09 2.48
N VAL A 38 7.45 -3.96 2.33
CA VAL A 38 6.74 -2.73 2.72
C VAL A 38 6.88 -2.48 4.22
N HIS A 39 6.71 -3.51 5.05
CA HIS A 39 6.89 -3.42 6.50
C HIS A 39 8.30 -2.97 6.89
N PHE A 40 9.33 -3.54 6.25
CA PHE A 40 10.73 -3.13 6.42
C PHE A 40 10.92 -1.64 6.10
N LEU A 41 10.34 -1.15 5.00
CA LEU A 41 10.36 0.28 4.66
C LEU A 41 9.71 1.12 5.75
N LEU A 42 8.46 0.81 6.12
CA LEU A 42 7.70 1.56 7.10
C LEU A 42 8.45 1.67 8.43
N THR A 43 8.97 0.55 8.95
CA THR A 43 9.65 0.51 10.24
C THR A 43 11.05 1.11 10.20
N LYS A 44 11.90 0.70 9.24
CA LYS A 44 13.32 1.09 9.22
C LYS A 44 13.58 2.45 8.59
N HIS A 45 12.86 2.81 7.53
CA HIS A 45 13.09 4.06 6.81
C HIS A 45 12.15 5.19 7.22
N TYR A 46 10.96 4.87 7.71
CA TYR A 46 9.93 5.86 8.09
C TYR A 46 9.60 5.86 9.59
N ASN A 47 10.25 5.04 10.42
CA ASN A 47 10.05 4.99 11.87
C ASN A 47 8.60 4.69 12.30
N PHE A 48 7.91 3.82 11.56
CA PHE A 48 6.61 3.30 11.95
C PHE A 48 6.78 2.21 13.01
N ARG A 49 5.75 2.06 13.85
CA ARG A 49 5.63 0.97 14.82
C ARG A 49 4.41 0.14 14.47
N CYS A 50 4.58 -1.16 14.24
CA CYS A 50 3.48 -2.07 14.02
C CYS A 50 2.78 -2.36 15.35
N VAL A 51 1.46 -2.20 15.39
CA VAL A 51 0.66 -2.33 16.61
C VAL A 51 -0.26 -3.56 16.58
N GLY A 52 -0.17 -4.35 15.51
CA GLY A 52 -0.86 -5.63 15.38
C GLY A 52 -1.59 -5.80 14.05
N ILE A 53 -2.38 -6.86 13.99
CA ILE A 53 -3.20 -7.24 12.83
C ILE A 53 -4.61 -6.62 12.90
N GLY A 54 -5.31 -6.63 11.77
CA GLY A 54 -6.71 -6.22 11.63
C GLY A 54 -6.91 -4.80 11.08
N ASP A 55 -8.17 -4.37 11.05
CA ASP A 55 -8.62 -3.10 10.48
C ASP A 55 -9.26 -2.17 11.52
N ASP A 56 -9.11 -2.49 12.80
CA ASP A 56 -9.59 -1.64 13.89
C ASP A 56 -8.89 -0.27 13.85
N LYS A 57 -9.71 0.77 13.94
CA LYS A 57 -9.34 2.18 13.82
C LYS A 57 -9.13 2.83 15.18
N THR A 58 -9.18 2.06 16.26
CA THR A 58 -8.81 2.52 17.59
C THR A 58 -7.30 2.74 17.66
N LEU A 59 -6.91 3.90 18.21
CA LEU A 59 -5.51 4.15 18.54
C LEU A 59 -5.13 3.23 19.71
N PRO A 60 -4.07 2.41 19.57
CA PRO A 60 -3.60 1.57 20.65
C PRO A 60 -2.94 2.42 21.75
N GLU A 61 -3.00 1.93 22.98
CA GLU A 61 -2.31 2.55 24.13
C GLU A 61 -0.81 2.18 24.15
N GLU A 62 -0.43 1.11 23.46
CA GLU A 62 0.95 0.60 23.39
C GLU A 62 1.79 1.28 22.30
N GLU A 63 3.11 1.37 22.52
CA GLU A 63 4.05 2.05 21.62
C GLU A 63 4.32 1.28 20.30
N GLY A 64 3.86 0.04 20.18
CA GLY A 64 4.06 -0.83 19.01
C GLY A 64 5.48 -1.38 18.86
N SER A 65 5.67 -2.27 17.89
CA SER A 65 6.90 -3.04 17.64
C SER A 65 7.49 -2.78 16.25
N GLU A 66 8.78 -3.03 16.07
CA GLU A 66 9.42 -3.11 14.74
C GLU A 66 9.28 -4.49 14.10
N LEU A 67 8.73 -5.46 14.84
CA LEU A 67 8.50 -6.81 14.34
C LEU A 67 7.11 -6.91 13.74
N LEU A 68 6.97 -7.80 12.77
CA LEU A 68 5.65 -8.24 12.33
C LEU A 68 4.98 -9.02 13.47
N PRO A 69 3.67 -8.84 13.69
CA PRO A 69 2.92 -9.57 14.70
C PRO A 69 2.79 -11.04 14.28
N ASP A 70 2.52 -11.91 15.26
CA ASP A 70 2.19 -13.30 14.97
C ASP A 70 0.97 -13.38 14.03
N ASN A 71 0.94 -14.38 13.16
CA ASN A 71 -0.17 -14.66 12.25
C ASN A 71 -0.49 -13.52 11.25
N TRP A 72 0.51 -12.69 10.92
CA TRP A 72 0.34 -11.56 9.99
C TRP A 72 0.00 -11.98 8.55
N ASN A 73 0.34 -13.21 8.16
CA ASN A 73 0.12 -13.79 6.83
C ASN A 73 -0.79 -15.04 6.82
N ASP A 74 -1.53 -15.29 7.91
CA ASP A 74 -2.43 -16.44 8.06
C ASP A 74 -3.57 -16.49 7.03
N ASP A 75 -3.97 -15.33 6.48
CA ASP A 75 -5.03 -15.23 5.48
C ASP A 75 -4.42 -15.29 4.06
N ASP A 76 -4.89 -16.24 3.25
CA ASP A 76 -4.42 -16.45 1.88
C ASP A 76 -4.98 -15.45 0.86
N THR A 77 -5.93 -14.61 1.28
CA THR A 77 -6.62 -13.65 0.41
C THR A 77 -6.27 -12.21 0.71
N LYS A 78 -5.79 -11.90 1.92
CA LYS A 78 -5.54 -10.51 2.35
C LYS A 78 -4.53 -10.41 3.48
N TYR A 79 -4.00 -9.20 3.64
CA TYR A 79 -3.17 -8.78 4.75
C TYR A 79 -3.79 -7.55 5.39
N SER A 80 -3.73 -7.44 6.72
CA SER A 80 -4.23 -6.27 7.43
C SER A 80 -3.34 -5.97 8.61
N LEU A 81 -2.51 -4.94 8.46
CA LEU A 81 -1.51 -4.53 9.44
C LEU A 81 -1.77 -3.10 9.88
N ARG A 82 -1.64 -2.88 11.18
CA ARG A 82 -1.85 -1.59 11.82
C ARG A 82 -0.51 -1.01 12.23
N TYR A 83 -0.35 0.29 12.01
CA TYR A 83 0.87 1.01 12.37
C TYR A 83 0.58 2.34 13.04
N VAL A 84 1.46 2.74 13.95
CA VAL A 84 1.47 4.06 14.55
C VAL A 84 2.74 4.80 14.13
N HIS A 85 2.57 6.06 13.76
CA HIS A 85 3.65 7.00 13.49
C HIS A 85 3.19 8.41 13.91
N ASP A 86 4.01 9.13 14.68
CA ASP A 86 3.67 10.47 15.19
C ASP A 86 2.28 10.57 15.86
N LYS A 87 1.88 9.53 16.62
CA LYS A 87 0.56 9.40 17.26
C LYS A 87 -0.63 9.34 16.29
N MET A 88 -0.37 9.12 15.01
CA MET A 88 -1.37 8.85 13.98
C MET A 88 -1.42 7.36 13.65
N LEU A 89 -2.61 6.85 13.40
CA LEU A 89 -2.86 5.46 13.03
C LEU A 89 -2.89 5.31 11.51
N TYR A 90 -2.20 4.29 11.02
CA TYR A 90 -2.15 3.92 9.61
C TYR A 90 -2.55 2.45 9.44
N LEU A 91 -3.29 2.16 8.37
CA LEU A 91 -3.65 0.80 7.97
C LEU A 91 -2.95 0.44 6.67
N LEU A 92 -2.21 -0.66 6.69
CA LEU A 92 -1.68 -1.31 5.49
C LEU A 92 -2.55 -2.52 5.18
N LEU A 93 -3.22 -2.48 4.03
CA LEU A 93 -4.13 -3.54 3.58
C LEU A 93 -3.59 -4.14 2.28
N GLY A 94 -3.28 -5.43 2.30
CA GLY A 94 -2.95 -6.20 1.10
C GLY A 94 -4.17 -7.03 0.67
N HIS A 95 -4.44 -7.13 -0.62
CA HIS A 95 -5.44 -8.03 -1.17
C HIS A 95 -4.81 -8.82 -2.31
N ILE A 96 -4.79 -10.15 -2.17
CA ILE A 96 -4.27 -11.06 -3.18
C ILE A 96 -5.37 -11.30 -4.21
N THR A 97 -5.04 -11.11 -5.47
CA THR A 97 -5.84 -11.55 -6.62
C THR A 97 -5.13 -12.70 -7.32
N GLU A 98 -5.67 -13.18 -8.43
CA GLU A 98 -5.11 -14.35 -9.15
C GLU A 98 -3.64 -14.13 -9.56
N ASP A 99 -3.32 -12.96 -10.13
CA ASP A 99 -1.97 -12.66 -10.66
C ASP A 99 -1.26 -11.50 -9.95
N ALA A 100 -1.95 -10.80 -9.05
CA ALA A 100 -1.47 -9.56 -8.48
C ALA A 100 -1.74 -9.43 -6.97
N LEU A 101 -1.02 -8.51 -6.36
CA LEU A 101 -1.17 -8.10 -4.98
C LEU A 101 -1.45 -6.59 -4.99
N LEU A 102 -2.65 -6.23 -4.54
CA LEU A 102 -3.04 -4.83 -4.34
C LEU A 102 -2.69 -4.43 -2.91
N ILE A 103 -1.81 -3.46 -2.74
CA ILE A 103 -1.41 -2.95 -1.43
C ILE A 103 -1.94 -1.53 -1.28
N ASN A 104 -2.63 -1.25 -0.18
CA ASN A 104 -3.18 0.05 0.16
C ASN A 104 -2.59 0.53 1.48
N LEU A 105 -2.23 1.81 1.57
CA LEU A 105 -1.85 2.45 2.81
C LEU A 105 -2.81 3.60 3.08
N MET A 106 -3.42 3.61 4.25
CA MET A 106 -4.41 4.63 4.63
C MET A 106 -4.02 5.29 5.95
N ASP A 107 -4.03 6.62 5.97
CA ASP A 107 -3.99 7.42 7.18
C ASP A 107 -5.41 7.54 7.75
N ILE A 108 -5.61 7.04 8.98
CA ILE A 108 -6.93 7.07 9.63
C ILE A 108 -7.37 8.47 10.02
N ASN A 109 -6.44 9.37 10.32
CA ASN A 109 -6.74 10.73 10.71
C ASN A 109 -7.11 11.58 9.49
N THR A 110 -6.26 11.59 8.45
CA THR A 110 -6.49 12.43 7.26
C THR A 110 -7.38 11.78 6.19
N LYS A 111 -7.69 10.48 6.33
CA LYS A 111 -8.41 9.67 5.33
C LYS A 111 -7.72 9.61 3.96
N LYS A 112 -6.46 10.01 3.88
CA LYS A 112 -5.66 9.83 2.67
C LYS A 112 -5.38 8.35 2.48
N VAL A 113 -5.56 7.89 1.25
CA VAL A 113 -5.28 6.53 0.84
C VAL A 113 -4.42 6.54 -0.42
N SER A 114 -3.43 5.68 -0.45
CA SER A 114 -2.64 5.35 -1.62
C SER A 114 -2.79 3.86 -1.91
N ASN A 115 -2.50 3.48 -3.15
CA ASN A 115 -2.52 2.10 -3.57
C ASN A 115 -1.41 1.83 -4.58
N ILE A 116 -0.93 0.60 -4.59
CA ILE A 116 -0.03 0.07 -5.61
C ILE A 116 -0.49 -1.35 -5.97
N CYS A 117 -0.39 -1.68 -7.26
CA CYS A 117 -0.59 -3.02 -7.76
C CYS A 117 0.76 -3.60 -8.16
N VAL A 118 1.10 -4.77 -7.63
CA VAL A 118 2.36 -5.47 -7.92
C VAL A 118 2.08 -6.92 -8.26
N GLU A 119 2.93 -7.53 -9.08
CA GLU A 119 2.81 -8.92 -9.50
C GLU A 119 3.86 -9.76 -8.77
N PRO A 120 3.48 -10.56 -7.75
CA PRO A 120 4.44 -11.35 -6.97
C PRO A 120 5.26 -12.31 -7.83
N GLU A 121 4.64 -12.94 -8.82
CA GLU A 121 5.30 -13.91 -9.71
C GLU A 121 6.42 -13.30 -10.54
N THR A 122 6.24 -12.04 -10.97
CA THR A 122 7.22 -11.30 -11.79
C THR A 122 8.34 -10.70 -10.93
N LEU A 123 8.04 -10.28 -9.69
CA LEU A 123 8.96 -9.50 -8.86
C LEU A 123 9.78 -10.34 -7.88
N VAL A 124 9.28 -11.51 -7.50
CA VAL A 124 9.91 -12.40 -6.53
C VAL A 124 10.38 -13.66 -7.26
N ALA A 125 11.69 -13.81 -7.37
CA ALA A 125 12.32 -14.94 -8.05
C ALA A 125 12.38 -16.20 -7.17
N ALA A 126 12.52 -16.02 -5.85
CA ALA A 126 12.61 -17.11 -4.89
C ALA A 126 11.98 -16.72 -3.54
N VAL A 127 11.55 -17.72 -2.77
CA VAL A 127 10.97 -17.53 -1.42
C VAL A 127 12.02 -17.69 -0.32
N LYS A 128 13.18 -18.26 -0.65
CA LYS A 128 14.30 -18.52 0.27
C LYS A 128 15.61 -17.97 -0.29
N GLY A 129 16.41 -17.33 0.57
CA GLY A 129 17.71 -16.77 0.20
C GLY A 129 17.91 -15.35 0.76
N GLY A 130 18.96 -14.69 0.29
CA GLY A 130 19.19 -13.27 0.57
C GLY A 130 18.36 -12.37 -0.34
N ILE A 131 18.24 -11.08 0.01
CA ILE A 131 17.36 -10.14 -0.71
C ILE A 131 17.60 -10.09 -2.22
N SER A 132 18.86 -10.15 -2.67
CA SER A 132 19.21 -10.11 -4.10
C SER A 132 18.78 -11.37 -4.86
N THR A 133 18.61 -12.50 -4.15
CA THR A 133 18.09 -13.75 -4.72
C THR A 133 16.57 -13.78 -4.67
N LEU A 134 15.97 -13.29 -3.58
CA LEU A 134 14.52 -13.22 -3.42
C LEU A 134 13.91 -12.25 -4.44
N MET A 135 14.46 -11.04 -4.53
CA MET A 135 13.95 -9.93 -5.34
C MET A 135 15.13 -9.24 -6.05
N PRO A 136 15.51 -9.71 -7.26
CA PRO A 136 16.62 -9.12 -8.02
C PRO A 136 16.45 -7.62 -8.29
N SER A 137 15.21 -7.17 -8.47
CA SER A 137 14.83 -5.76 -8.67
C SER A 137 14.36 -5.06 -7.38
N ALA A 138 14.82 -5.50 -6.20
CA ALA A 138 14.39 -4.95 -4.90
C ALA A 138 14.46 -3.42 -4.83
N SER A 139 15.52 -2.80 -5.36
CA SER A 139 15.65 -1.34 -5.38
C SER A 139 14.55 -0.66 -6.20
N GLU A 140 14.15 -1.24 -7.33
CA GLU A 140 13.08 -0.72 -8.18
C GLU A 140 11.70 -0.89 -7.51
N ILE A 141 11.50 -2.02 -6.83
CA ILE A 141 10.28 -2.28 -6.05
C ILE A 141 10.14 -1.24 -4.93
N VAL A 142 11.22 -0.99 -4.20
CA VAL A 142 11.29 0.03 -3.14
C VAL A 142 11.00 1.43 -3.68
N ASP A 143 11.61 1.80 -4.81
CA ASP A 143 11.38 3.11 -5.41
C ASP A 143 9.92 3.30 -5.82
N ARG A 144 9.25 2.25 -6.31
CA ARG A 144 7.81 2.27 -6.58
C ARG A 144 6.99 2.38 -5.31
N TYR A 145 7.29 1.59 -4.27
CA TYR A 145 6.61 1.70 -2.98
C TYR A 145 6.71 3.12 -2.42
N ARG A 146 7.88 3.74 -2.50
CA ARG A 146 8.04 5.12 -2.07
C ARG A 146 7.12 6.07 -2.83
N LYS A 147 7.19 6.06 -4.17
CA LYS A 147 6.48 7.04 -5.02
C LYS A 147 4.97 6.83 -5.08
N GLU A 148 4.52 5.59 -5.08
CA GLU A 148 3.12 5.23 -5.34
C GLU A 148 2.34 4.91 -4.05
N LEU A 149 3.00 4.35 -3.04
CA LEU A 149 2.35 3.94 -1.79
C LEU A 149 2.63 4.92 -0.64
N LEU A 150 3.88 5.34 -0.42
CA LEU A 150 4.24 6.10 0.77
C LEU A 150 4.05 7.61 0.59
N ASP A 151 4.74 8.20 -0.39
CA ASP A 151 4.78 9.65 -0.62
C ASP A 151 3.37 10.29 -0.72
N PRO A 152 2.36 9.69 -1.38
CA PRO A 152 1.03 10.31 -1.49
C PRO A 152 0.29 10.43 -0.14
N VAL A 153 0.54 9.52 0.80
CA VAL A 153 -0.04 9.56 2.15
C VAL A 153 0.63 10.64 2.98
N PHE A 154 1.97 10.75 2.91
CA PHE A 154 2.75 11.70 3.70
C PHE A 154 2.71 13.14 3.20
N THR A 155 2.92 13.35 1.90
CA THR A 155 3.00 14.70 1.31
C THR A 155 1.62 15.27 0.97
N GLY A 156 0.59 14.42 1.01
CA GLY A 156 -0.73 14.72 0.51
C GLY A 156 -0.82 14.63 -1.00
N ASN A 157 -1.85 13.93 -1.48
CA ASN A 157 -2.24 13.96 -2.88
C ASN A 157 -2.50 15.40 -3.32
N SER A 158 -1.50 16.08 -3.88
CA SER A 158 -1.74 17.27 -4.71
C SER A 158 -2.21 16.91 -6.12
N ARG A 159 -2.59 15.64 -6.34
CA ARG A 159 -3.33 15.21 -7.52
C ARG A 159 -4.79 15.10 -7.15
N GLU A 160 -5.48 16.23 -7.23
CA GLU A 160 -6.92 16.25 -7.46
C GLU A 160 -7.18 15.40 -8.72
N VAL A 161 -7.60 14.16 -8.53
CA VAL A 161 -8.28 13.43 -9.61
C VAL A 161 -9.66 14.06 -9.69
N THR A 162 -9.74 15.19 -10.39
CA THR A 162 -11.00 15.74 -10.84
C THR A 162 -11.54 14.73 -11.84
N THR A 163 -12.44 13.85 -11.41
CA THR A 163 -13.38 13.18 -12.31
C THR A 163 -14.22 14.26 -12.95
N GLN A 164 -13.72 14.83 -14.05
CA GLN A 164 -14.50 15.66 -14.93
C GLN A 164 -15.55 14.76 -15.56
N THR A 165 -16.72 14.68 -14.94
CA THR A 165 -17.94 14.43 -15.70
C THR A 165 -18.09 15.66 -16.60
N THR A 166 -17.57 15.58 -17.83
CA THR A 166 -17.95 16.53 -18.87
C THR A 166 -19.45 16.34 -19.08
N THR A 167 -20.25 17.18 -18.44
CA THR A 167 -21.62 17.40 -18.84
C THR A 167 -21.57 17.93 -20.26
N SER A 168 -21.70 17.02 -21.23
CA SER A 168 -22.00 17.38 -22.61
C SER A 168 -23.21 18.30 -22.56
N THR A 169 -22.97 19.58 -22.80
CA THR A 169 -24.01 20.56 -23.09
C THR A 169 -24.68 20.08 -24.38
N ARG A 170 -25.76 19.29 -24.21
CA ARG A 170 -26.63 18.93 -25.33
C ARG A 170 -27.18 20.24 -25.91
N PRO A 171 -27.14 20.43 -27.24
CA PRO A 171 -27.83 21.54 -27.86
C PRO A 171 -29.32 21.44 -27.55
N SER A 172 -29.90 22.59 -27.23
CA SER A 172 -31.34 22.82 -27.09
C SER A 172 -32.12 22.11 -28.20
N GLY A 173 -32.87 21.09 -27.82
CA GLY A 173 -33.70 20.30 -28.72
C GLY A 173 -34.62 19.38 -27.93
N SER A 174 -35.85 19.86 -27.71
CA SER A 174 -37.08 19.08 -27.54
C SER A 174 -37.09 18.03 -26.42
N ASP A 175 -37.69 18.39 -25.27
CA ASP A 175 -38.11 17.44 -24.24
C ASP A 175 -39.40 16.71 -24.70
N PRO A 176 -39.35 15.39 -24.98
CA PRO A 176 -40.50 14.63 -25.49
C PRO A 176 -41.51 14.21 -24.40
N LEU A 177 -41.37 14.67 -23.15
CA LEU A 177 -42.27 14.31 -22.05
C LEU A 177 -43.01 15.51 -21.43
N ARG A 178 -43.05 16.66 -22.11
CA ARG A 178 -43.84 17.81 -21.66
C ARG A 178 -45.33 17.59 -21.92
N ILE A 179 -46.02 16.95 -20.98
CA ILE A 179 -47.48 16.96 -20.88
C ILE A 179 -47.91 18.43 -20.69
N GLY A 180 -48.69 18.94 -21.65
CA GLY A 180 -49.12 20.34 -21.71
C GLY A 180 -49.99 20.76 -20.52
N GLU A 181 -49.84 22.02 -20.11
CA GLU A 181 -50.62 22.62 -19.03
C GLU A 181 -52.11 22.75 -19.39
N PRO A 182 -53.05 22.49 -18.45
CA PRO A 182 -54.47 22.63 -18.73
C PRO A 182 -54.87 24.10 -18.81
N ARG A 183 -55.51 24.48 -19.92
CA ARG A 183 -56.14 25.79 -20.11
C ARG A 183 -57.22 26.02 -19.05
N ARG A 184 -57.04 27.04 -18.19
CA ARG A 184 -58.13 27.61 -17.39
C ARG A 184 -58.75 28.78 -18.16
N GLY A 185 -60.02 28.64 -18.49
CA GLY A 185 -60.84 29.66 -19.11
C GLY A 185 -61.21 30.79 -18.15
N GLY A 186 -61.45 31.95 -18.75
CA GLY A 186 -62.16 33.11 -18.21
C GLY A 186 -62.93 33.75 -19.36
#